data_AF-A0A7X9NQ40-F1
#
_entry.id   AF-A0A7X9NQ40-F1
#
_cell.length_a   1.000
_cell.length_b   1.000
_cell.length_c   1.000
_cell.angle_alpha   90.00
_cell.angle_beta   90.00
_cell.angle_gamma   90.00
#
_symmetry.space_group_name_H-M   'P 1'
#
loop_
_entity.id
_entity.type
_entity.pdbx_description
1 polymer ?
#
loop_
_entity_poly.entity_id
_entity_poly.type
_entity_poly.pdbx_seq_one_letter_code
_entity_poly.pdbx_strand_id
1 'polypeptide(L)'
;MLELWQTLLSKWRLEEKVHQGITYRLVSKSYNQYELSKIIIGPCGEKNYHPRIMIEEVDGRPVAQSLIDYEVTPILNLKREKDEEQINQAFVQLMEEFIAIA
;
A
#
# COMPACT_ATOMS: atom_id res chain seq x y z
N MET A 1 -13.43 2.53 5.11
CA MET A 1 -12.49 2.67 3.98
C MET A 1 -12.23 4.15 3.65
N LEU A 2 -13.24 4.95 3.27
CA LEU A 2 -13.04 6.37 2.93
C LEU A 2 -12.44 7.21 4.08
N GLU A 3 -13.00 7.10 5.29
CA GLU A 3 -12.49 7.83 6.46
C GLU A 3 -11.05 7.45 6.81
N LEU A 4 -10.72 6.16 6.73
CA LEU A 4 -9.38 5.63 6.97
C LEU A 4 -8.38 6.20 5.96
N TRP A 5 -8.78 6.27 4.68
CA TRP A 5 -7.97 6.87 3.62
C TRP A 5 -7.72 8.37 3.82
N GLN A 6 -8.75 9.14 4.16
CA GLN A 6 -8.59 10.57 4.45
C GLN A 6 -7.71 10.79 5.68
N THR A 7 -7.85 9.94 6.69
CA THR A 7 -6.97 9.93 7.87
C THR A 7 -5.53 9.64 7.48
N LEU A 8 -5.30 8.63 6.64
CA LEU A 8 -3.98 8.31 6.11
C LEU A 8 -3.38 9.49 5.36
N LEU A 9 -4.08 10.08 4.38
CA LEU A 9 -3.60 11.21 3.58
C LEU A 9 -3.28 12.45 4.42
N SER A 10 -4.05 12.72 5.47
CA SER A 10 -3.78 13.86 6.35
C SER A 10 -2.53 13.67 7.21
N LYS A 11 -2.25 12.43 7.62
CA LYS A 11 -1.08 12.05 8.42
C LYS A 11 0.19 11.84 7.59
N TRP A 12 0.05 11.26 6.39
CA TRP A 12 1.13 10.90 5.49
C TRP A 12 1.10 11.81 4.27
N ARG A 13 2.01 12.78 4.23
CA ARG A 13 2.08 13.82 3.19
C ARG A 13 2.78 13.33 1.92
N LEU A 14 2.38 12.16 1.41
CA LEU A 14 2.99 11.49 0.27
C LEU A 14 4.51 11.29 0.45
N GLU A 15 4.87 10.77 1.62
CA GLU A 15 6.26 10.61 2.05
C GLU A 15 6.66 9.15 2.28
N GLU A 16 7.95 8.96 2.51
CA GLU A 16 8.55 7.70 2.92
C GLU A 16 9.05 7.83 4.36
N LYS A 17 8.76 6.84 5.21
CA LYS A 17 9.28 6.73 6.58
C LYS A 17 9.88 5.35 6.81
N VAL A 18 10.95 5.28 7.58
CA VAL A 18 11.53 4.02 8.05
C VAL A 18 11.11 3.78 9.49
N HIS A 19 10.51 2.62 9.75
CA HIS A 19 10.11 2.19 11.09
C HIS A 19 10.58 0.75 11.31
N GLN A 20 11.41 0.53 12.33
CA GLN A 20 11.97 -0.79 12.67
C GLN A 20 12.65 -1.51 11.48
N GLY A 21 13.37 -0.75 10.65
CA GLY A 21 14.06 -1.30 9.47
C GLY A 21 13.15 -1.60 8.27
N ILE A 22 11.86 -1.31 8.37
CA ILE A 22 10.90 -1.43 7.26
C ILE A 22 10.59 -0.03 6.73
N THR A 23 10.61 0.12 5.42
CA THR A 23 10.27 1.37 4.74
C THR A 23 8.79 1.37 4.37
N TYR A 24 8.05 2.34 4.90
CA TYR A 24 6.65 2.60 4.57
C TYR A 24 6.60 3.82 3.64
N ARG A 25 5.99 3.66 2.47
CA ARG A 25 5.94 4.67 1.42
C ARG A 25 4.53 4.86 0.92
N LEU A 26 4.04 6.10 0.95
CA LEU A 26 2.84 6.53 0.26
C LEU A 26 3.25 7.58 -0.78
N VAL A 27 2.96 7.36 -2.06
CA VAL A 27 3.31 8.32 -3.12
C VAL A 27 2.17 8.48 -4.13
N SER A 28 2.00 9.68 -4.67
CA SER A 28 1.16 9.90 -5.85
C SER A 28 1.92 9.44 -7.11
N LYS A 29 1.20 8.76 -8.01
CA LYS A 29 1.69 8.32 -9.33
C LYS A 29 1.10 9.14 -10.47
N SER A 30 -0.11 9.65 -10.27
CA SER A 30 -0.80 10.58 -11.16
C SER A 30 -1.85 11.35 -10.34
N TYR A 31 -2.66 12.17 -11.01
CA TYR A 31 -3.70 12.98 -10.36
C TYR A 31 -4.64 12.17 -9.45
N ASN A 32 -5.05 10.98 -9.87
CA ASN A 32 -5.98 10.12 -9.15
C ASN A 32 -5.39 8.76 -8.78
N GLN A 33 -4.07 8.57 -8.88
CA GLN A 33 -3.44 7.29 -8.59
C GLN A 33 -2.38 7.42 -7.51
N TYR A 34 -2.37 6.45 -6.62
CA TYR A 34 -1.46 6.36 -5.49
C TYR A 34 -0.82 4.98 -5.42
N GLU A 35 0.34 4.93 -4.80
CA GLU A 35 0.98 3.69 -4.41
C GLU A 35 1.21 3.71 -2.91
N LEU A 36 0.71 2.66 -2.24
CA LEU A 36 0.94 2.40 -0.83
C LEU A 36 1.82 1.15 -0.73
N SER A 37 3.05 1.32 -0.25
CA SER A 37 4.07 0.27 -0.26
C SER A 37 4.73 0.14 1.10
N LYS A 38 4.81 -1.10 1.57
CA LYS A 38 5.74 -1.51 2.63
C LYS A 38 6.90 -2.25 1.96
N ILE A 39 8.12 -1.87 2.30
CA ILE A 39 9.35 -2.30 1.63
C ILE A 39 10.32 -2.82 2.67
N ILE A 40 10.77 -4.05 2.49
CA ILE A 40 11.84 -4.67 3.25
C ILE A 40 13.11 -4.61 2.41
N ILE A 41 14.21 -4.21 3.04
CA ILE A 41 15.51 -4.23 2.38
C ILE A 41 16.12 -5.61 2.59
N GLY A 42 16.31 -6.33 1.49
CA GLY A 42 16.95 -7.63 1.50
C GLY A 42 18.46 -7.55 1.81
N PRO A 43 19.10 -8.70 2.08
CA PRO A 43 20.50 -8.76 2.48
C PRO A 43 21.48 -8.19 1.44
N CYS A 44 21.09 -8.09 0.17
CA CYS A 44 21.90 -7.50 -0.90
C CYS A 44 21.46 -6.08 -1.29
N GLY A 45 20.60 -5.44 -0.48
CA GLY A 45 20.09 -4.09 -0.73
C GLY A 45 18.93 -4.02 -1.71
N GLU A 46 18.39 -5.17 -2.12
CA GLU A 46 17.18 -5.26 -2.93
C GLU A 46 15.95 -4.76 -2.16
N LYS A 47 15.03 -4.12 -2.88
CA LYS A 47 13.76 -3.64 -2.31
C LYS A 47 12.68 -4.69 -2.55
N ASN A 48 12.31 -5.41 -1.49
CA ASN A 48 11.22 -6.37 -1.53
C ASN A 48 9.92 -5.72 -1.06
N TYR A 49 8.92 -5.66 -1.94
CA TYR A 49 7.60 -5.15 -1.59
C TYR A 49 6.83 -6.17 -0.75
N HIS A 50 6.28 -5.73 0.38
CA HIS A 50 5.54 -6.56 1.32
C HIS A 50 4.47 -5.77 2.11
N PRO A 51 3.31 -5.44 1.52
CA PRO A 51 3.00 -5.50 0.09
C PRO A 51 3.12 -4.12 -0.59
N ARG A 52 3.01 -4.09 -1.92
CA ARG A 52 2.75 -2.89 -2.73
C ARG A 52 1.34 -2.93 -3.28
N ILE A 53 0.55 -1.90 -2.99
CA ILE A 53 -0.83 -1.74 -3.44
C ILE A 53 -0.95 -0.50 -4.32
N MET A 54 -1.47 -0.69 -5.53
CA MET A 54 -1.83 0.40 -6.44
C MET A 54 -3.28 0.79 -6.21
N ILE A 55 -3.52 2.08 -6.01
CA ILE A 55 -4.84 2.64 -5.66
C ILE A 55 -5.21 3.67 -6.72
N GLU A 56 -6.47 3.66 -7.10
CA GLU A 56 -7.08 4.70 -7.94
C GLU A 56 -8.24 5.33 -7.19
N GLU A 57 -8.34 6.65 -7.24
CA GLU A 57 -9.46 7.39 -6.68
C GLU A 57 -10.56 7.52 -7.74
N VAL A 58 -11.72 6.92 -7.45
CA VAL A 58 -12.91 6.91 -8.32
C VAL A 58 -14.05 7.53 -7.53
N ASP A 59 -14.64 8.61 -8.05
CA ASP A 59 -15.70 9.38 -7.38
C ASP A 59 -15.35 9.79 -5.93
N GLY A 60 -14.09 10.19 -5.72
CA GLY A 60 -13.56 10.59 -4.40
C GLY A 60 -13.39 9.44 -3.42
N ARG A 61 -13.42 8.18 -3.89
CA ARG A 61 -13.21 6.98 -3.07
C ARG A 61 -11.96 6.24 -3.51
N PRO A 62 -11.12 5.79 -2.56
CA PRO A 62 -9.96 4.98 -2.89
C PRO A 62 -10.41 3.56 -3.30
N VAL A 63 -9.95 3.10 -4.45
CA VAL A 63 -10.17 1.76 -4.97
C VAL A 63 -8.82 1.11 -5.19
N ALA A 64 -8.52 0.06 -4.42
CA ALA A 64 -7.32 -0.73 -4.63
C ALA A 64 -7.47 -1.61 -5.87
N GLN A 65 -6.53 -1.47 -6.81
CA GLN A 65 -6.58 -2.07 -8.14
C GLN A 65 -5.71 -3.33 -8.27
N SER A 66 -4.57 -3.35 -7.58
CA SER A 66 -3.67 -4.51 -7.59
C SER A 66 -2.77 -4.54 -6.36
N LEU A 67 -2.30 -5.74 -6.04
CA LEU A 67 -1.37 -6.00 -4.95
C LEU A 67 -0.23 -6.89 -5.44
N ILE A 68 1.00 -6.55 -5.09
CA ILE A 68 2.17 -7.40 -5.26
C ILE A 68 2.88 -7.57 -3.92
N ASP A 69 3.19 -8.82 -3.56
CA ASP A 69 3.95 -9.17 -2.36
C ASP A 69 5.04 -10.19 -2.71
N TYR A 70 6.30 -9.81 -2.50
CA TYR A 70 7.47 -10.64 -2.78
C TYR A 70 7.92 -11.48 -1.57
N GLU A 71 7.39 -11.24 -0.38
CA GLU A 71 7.74 -11.98 0.84
C GLU A 71 6.78 -13.15 1.11
N VAL A 72 5.80 -13.38 0.24
CA VAL A 72 4.90 -14.54 0.25
C VAL A 72 5.34 -15.54 -0.83
N THR A 73 5.24 -16.85 -0.54
CA THR A 73 5.56 -17.94 -1.48
C THR A 73 4.34 -18.82 -1.76
N PRO A 74 3.86 -18.94 -3.01
CA PRO A 74 4.35 -18.23 -4.21
C PRO A 74 4.10 -16.70 -4.11
N ILE A 75 4.83 -15.92 -4.91
CA ILE A 75 4.68 -14.45 -4.99
C ILE A 75 3.20 -14.12 -5.18
N LEU A 76 2.68 -13.27 -4.30
CA LEU A 76 1.30 -12.83 -4.39
C LEU A 76 1.22 -11.70 -5.43
N ASN A 77 0.44 -11.91 -6.48
CA ASN A 77 0.22 -10.92 -7.54
C ASN A 77 -1.26 -10.92 -7.90
N LEU A 78 -2.02 -10.07 -7.21
CA LEU A 78 -3.47 -10.02 -7.27
C LEU A 78 -3.95 -8.90 -8.19
N LYS A 79 -5.06 -9.14 -8.88
CA LYS A 79 -5.76 -8.16 -9.71
C LYS A 79 -7.20 -8.04 -9.28
N ARG A 80 -7.70 -6.81 -9.15
CA ARG A 80 -9.06 -6.53 -8.64
C ARG A 80 -10.15 -7.33 -9.36
N GLU A 81 -10.04 -7.52 -10.68
CA GLU A 81 -10.99 -8.27 -11.50
C GLU A 81 -11.29 -9.69 -10.97
N LYS A 82 -10.34 -10.30 -10.25
CA LYS A 82 -10.44 -11.68 -9.75
C LYS A 82 -10.35 -11.76 -8.23
N ASP A 83 -9.65 -10.81 -7.61
CA ASP A 83 -9.18 -10.91 -6.22
C ASP A 83 -9.66 -9.73 -5.36
N GLU A 84 -10.76 -9.08 -5.74
CA GLU A 84 -11.27 -7.86 -5.10
C GLU A 84 -11.32 -7.95 -3.57
N GLU A 85 -11.89 -9.01 -3.02
CA GLU A 85 -12.05 -9.16 -1.57
C GLU A 85 -10.70 -9.20 -0.85
N GLN A 86 -9.75 -10.01 -1.36
CA GLN A 86 -8.41 -10.15 -0.80
C GLN A 86 -7.64 -8.83 -0.86
N ILE A 87 -7.74 -8.12 -1.98
CA ILE A 87 -7.10 -6.80 -2.16
C ILE A 87 -7.70 -5.78 -1.19
N ASN A 88 -9.03 -5.75 -1.03
CA ASN A 88 -9.69 -4.81 -0.12
C ASN A 88 -9.27 -5.08 1.34
N GLN A 89 -9.18 -6.35 1.75
CA GLN A 89 -8.73 -6.74 3.09
C GLN A 89 -7.28 -6.31 3.33
N ALA A 90 -6.37 -6.64 2.42
CA ALA A 90 -4.96 -6.25 2.53
C ALA A 90 -4.78 -4.73 2.50
N PHE A 91 -5.59 -4.01 1.72
CA PHE A 91 -5.56 -2.55 1.66
C PHE A 91 -5.97 -1.92 2.99
N VAL A 92 -7.04 -2.41 3.63
CA VAL A 92 -7.44 -1.92 4.96
C VAL A 92 -6.34 -2.16 5.98
N GLN A 93 -5.79 -3.38 6.04
CA GLN A 93 -4.70 -3.72 6.97
C GLN A 93 -3.48 -2.81 6.77
N LEU A 94 -3.05 -2.60 5.52
CA LEU A 94 -1.90 -1.74 5.26
C LEU A 94 -2.15 -0.28 5.65
N MET A 95 -3.36 0.25 5.42
CA MET A 95 -3.70 1.60 5.89
C MET A 95 -3.66 1.72 7.41
N GLU A 96 -4.15 0.72 8.14
CA GLU A 96 -4.10 0.67 9.60
C GLU A 96 -2.65 0.65 10.12
N GLU A 97 -1.78 -0.16 9.51
CA GLU A 97 -0.34 -0.18 9.82
C GLU A 97 0.29 1.20 9.65
N PHE A 98 0.06 1.85 8.50
CA PHE A 98 0.58 3.20 8.25
C PHE A 98 0.07 4.21 9.29
N ILE A 99 -1.20 4.15 9.67
CA ILE A 99 -1.79 5.08 10.65
C ILE A 99 -1.21 4.88 12.05
N ALA A 100 -0.87 3.65 12.43
CA ALA A 100 -0.24 3.32 13.70
C ALA A 100 1.21 3.82 13.80
N ILE A 101 1.89 3.95 12.65
CA ILE A 101 3.29 4.41 12.55
C ILE A 101 3.39 5.94 12.39
N ALA A 102 2.28 6.58 12.00
CA ALA A 102 2.25 7.97 11.55
C ALA A 102 2.58 9.01 12.61
#